data_AF-A0A926CPY0-F1
#
_entry.id   AF-A0A926CPY0-F1
#
_cell.length_a   1.000
_cell.length_b   1.000
_cell.length_c   1.000
_cell.angle_alpha   90.00
_cell.angle_beta   90.00
_cell.angle_gamma   90.00
#
_symmetry.space_group_name_H-M   'P 1'
#
loop_
_entity.id
_entity.type
_entity.pdbx_description
1 polymer ?
#
loop_
_entity_poly.entity_id
_entity_poly.type
_entity_poly.pdbx_seq_one_letter_code
_entity_poly.pdbx_strand_id
1 'polypeptide(L)'
;MTSLDDLRHPDPEQRRQAIIAAARQGSQEALPALDQLTRLDPDTTLRELARKAIRHIHKIQGSPDPLGFDEAHRQFILALQTYKKRGAVAAAPVLAKALRLDPTLEEDELTRRIAAEATGLPAAEATRALIYADQYGQMLRPDRGGWRPQVRRQPY
;
A
#
# COMPACT_ATOMS: atom_id res chain seq x y z
N MET A 1 17.85 -22.52 -16.04
CA MET A 1 16.41 -22.60 -15.71
C MET A 1 16.31 -22.37 -14.22
N THR A 2 15.55 -21.38 -13.77
CA THR A 2 15.34 -21.14 -12.34
C THR A 2 14.24 -22.10 -11.88
N SER A 3 14.49 -22.94 -10.89
CA SER A 3 13.45 -23.83 -10.36
C SER A 3 12.53 -23.03 -9.43
N LEU A 4 11.24 -23.40 -9.37
CA LEU A 4 10.33 -22.85 -8.36
C LEU A 4 10.82 -23.17 -6.93
N ASP A 5 11.63 -24.23 -6.77
CA ASP A 5 12.27 -24.58 -5.51
C ASP A 5 13.27 -23.52 -5.02
N ASP A 6 13.93 -22.80 -5.94
CA ASP A 6 14.91 -21.77 -5.61
C ASP A 6 14.26 -20.56 -4.91
N LEU A 7 12.96 -20.33 -5.16
CA LEU A 7 12.17 -19.29 -4.48
C LEU A 7 11.89 -19.62 -3.01
N ARG A 8 12.06 -20.88 -2.59
CA ARG A 8 11.84 -21.33 -1.20
C ARG A 8 13.14 -21.69 -0.49
N HIS A 9 14.29 -21.38 -1.11
CA HIS A 9 15.59 -21.72 -0.56
C HIS A 9 15.81 -21.04 0.82
N PRO A 10 16.43 -21.71 1.81
CA PRO A 10 16.67 -21.11 3.13
C PRO A 10 17.58 -19.88 3.09
N ASP A 11 18.57 -19.89 2.18
CA ASP A 11 19.48 -18.76 1.94
C ASP A 11 18.76 -17.59 1.24
N PRO A 12 18.69 -16.39 1.86
CA PRO A 12 18.03 -15.22 1.28
C PRO A 12 18.67 -14.74 -0.03
N GLU A 13 19.98 -14.89 -0.22
CA GLU A 13 20.61 -14.45 -1.48
C GLU A 13 20.22 -15.37 -2.65
N GLN A 14 20.01 -16.66 -2.40
CA GLN A 14 19.50 -17.58 -3.42
C GLN A 14 18.05 -17.27 -3.78
N ARG A 15 17.20 -16.99 -2.78
CA ARG A 15 15.83 -16.51 -3.05
C ARG A 15 15.85 -15.23 -3.87
N ARG A 16 16.72 -14.28 -3.52
CA ARG A 16 16.89 -13.01 -4.25
C ARG A 16 17.22 -13.24 -5.73
N GLN A 17 18.19 -14.11 -6.02
CA GLN A 17 18.57 -14.45 -7.38
C GLN A 17 17.42 -15.12 -8.13
N ALA A 18 16.69 -16.02 -7.47
CA ALA A 18 15.53 -16.68 -8.03
C ALA A 18 14.41 -15.69 -8.39
N ILE A 19 14.11 -14.73 -7.50
CA ILE A 19 13.12 -13.66 -7.74
C ILE A 19 13.53 -12.82 -8.96
N ILE A 20 14.79 -12.40 -9.04
CA ILE A 20 15.30 -11.59 -10.17
C ILE A 20 15.21 -12.38 -11.48
N ALA A 21 15.60 -13.66 -11.46
CA ALA A 21 15.57 -14.50 -12.65
C ALA A 21 14.14 -14.76 -13.13
N ALA A 22 13.20 -15.02 -12.22
CA ALA A 22 11.79 -15.18 -12.54
C ALA A 22 11.19 -13.91 -13.15
N ALA A 23 11.52 -12.74 -12.60
CA ALA A 23 11.10 -11.45 -13.13
C ALA A 23 11.62 -11.21 -14.56
N ARG A 24 12.92 -11.42 -14.79
CA ARG A 24 13.56 -11.23 -16.10
C ARG A 24 13.00 -12.15 -17.17
N GLN A 25 12.64 -13.38 -16.80
CA GLN A 25 12.04 -14.35 -17.71
C GLN A 25 10.55 -14.11 -17.97
N GLY A 26 9.89 -13.26 -17.18
CA GLY A 26 8.44 -13.09 -17.28
C GLY A 26 7.66 -14.35 -16.88
N SER A 27 8.21 -15.18 -15.98
CA SER A 27 7.67 -16.51 -15.67
C SER A 27 6.33 -16.44 -14.94
N GLN A 28 5.24 -16.74 -15.64
CA GLN A 28 3.89 -16.74 -15.08
C GLN A 28 3.71 -17.81 -14.00
N GLU A 29 4.37 -18.95 -14.15
CA GLU A 29 4.34 -20.07 -13.20
C GLU A 29 4.96 -19.69 -11.85
N ALA A 30 5.85 -18.68 -11.82
CA ALA A 30 6.45 -18.18 -10.60
C ALA A 30 5.51 -17.25 -9.79
N LEU A 31 4.41 -16.75 -10.38
CA LEU A 31 3.54 -15.76 -9.73
C LEU A 31 2.97 -16.24 -8.39
N PRO A 32 2.43 -17.47 -8.24
CA PRO A 32 1.93 -17.95 -6.96
C PRO A 32 3.02 -18.05 -5.89
N ALA A 33 4.24 -18.45 -6.27
CA ALA A 33 5.37 -18.55 -5.36
C ALA A 33 5.87 -17.16 -4.94
N LEU A 34 5.98 -16.22 -5.88
CA LEU A 34 6.33 -14.83 -5.59
C LEU A 34 5.28 -14.18 -4.67
N ASP A 35 3.99 -14.42 -4.89
CA ASP A 35 2.90 -13.88 -4.09
C ASP A 35 2.95 -14.40 -2.64
N GLN A 36 3.33 -15.67 -2.43
CA GLN A 36 3.61 -16.20 -1.10
C GLN A 36 4.79 -15.47 -0.44
N LEU A 37 5.88 -15.23 -1.16
CA LEU A 37 7.04 -14.50 -0.63
C LEU A 37 6.66 -13.09 -0.18
N THR A 38 5.78 -12.39 -0.90
CA THR A 38 5.35 -11.03 -0.51
C THR A 38 4.70 -10.95 0.88
N ARG A 39 4.19 -12.08 1.40
CA ARG A 39 3.47 -12.20 2.67
C ARG A 39 4.27 -12.93 3.74
N LEU A 40 4.99 -13.97 3.36
CA LEU A 40 5.56 -14.95 4.28
C LEU A 40 7.09 -14.86 4.43
N ASP A 41 7.80 -14.18 3.52
CA ASP A 41 9.26 -14.09 3.65
C ASP A 41 9.63 -13.29 4.92
N PRO A 42 10.54 -13.82 5.76
CA PRO A 42 11.02 -13.10 6.94
C PRO A 42 11.80 -11.83 6.55
N ASP A 43 12.44 -11.82 5.38
CA ASP A 43 13.21 -10.67 4.91
C ASP A 43 12.28 -9.67 4.20
N THR A 44 12.11 -8.49 4.82
CA THR A 44 11.26 -7.42 4.30
C THR A 44 11.70 -6.92 2.94
N THR A 45 13.01 -6.94 2.65
CA THR A 45 13.56 -6.51 1.36
C THR A 45 13.23 -7.50 0.26
N LEU A 46 13.22 -8.80 0.57
CA LEU A 46 12.79 -9.84 -0.37
C LEU A 46 11.28 -9.80 -0.61
N ARG A 47 10.48 -9.43 0.39
CA ARG A 47 9.04 -9.18 0.18
C ARG A 47 8.81 -8.08 -0.84
N GLU A 48 9.52 -6.97 -0.71
CA GLU A 48 9.45 -5.87 -1.69
C GLU A 48 9.97 -6.27 -3.08
N LEU A 49 11.05 -7.03 -3.13
CA LEU A 49 11.62 -7.51 -4.38
C LEU A 49 10.65 -8.45 -5.11
N ALA A 50 9.99 -9.35 -4.39
CA ALA A 50 8.96 -10.22 -4.95
C ALA A 50 7.76 -9.43 -5.49
N ARG A 51 7.32 -8.36 -4.79
CA ARG A 51 6.29 -7.45 -5.29
C ARG A 51 6.70 -6.76 -6.59
N LYS A 52 7.94 -6.28 -6.67
CA LYS A 52 8.51 -5.66 -7.89
C LYS A 52 8.57 -6.68 -9.04
N ALA A 53 8.97 -7.92 -8.75
CA ALA A 53 9.03 -9.01 -9.72
C ALA A 53 7.65 -9.33 -10.32
N ILE A 54 6.62 -9.50 -9.48
CA ILE A 54 5.23 -9.74 -9.92
C ILE A 54 4.79 -8.64 -10.89
N ARG A 55 4.94 -7.37 -10.51
CA ARG A 55 4.58 -6.23 -11.39
C ARG A 55 5.32 -6.27 -12.71
N HIS A 56 6.61 -6.58 -12.68
CA HIS A 56 7.41 -6.65 -13.89
C HIS A 56 6.96 -7.77 -14.83
N ILE A 57 6.63 -8.95 -14.29
CA ILE A 57 6.07 -10.06 -15.05
C ILE A 57 4.76 -9.62 -15.70
N HIS A 58 3.83 -9.01 -14.95
CA HIS A 58 2.57 -8.52 -15.51
C HIS A 58 2.75 -7.46 -16.60
N LYS A 59 3.73 -6.57 -16.44
CA LYS A 59 4.09 -5.56 -17.44
C LYS A 59 4.65 -6.19 -18.72
N ILE A 60 5.53 -7.18 -18.62
CA ILE A 60 6.04 -7.93 -19.77
C ILE A 60 4.88 -8.61 -20.54
N GLN A 61 3.92 -9.17 -19.79
CA GLN A 61 2.76 -9.86 -20.36
C GLN A 61 1.65 -8.92 -20.84
N GLY A 62 1.79 -7.60 -20.69
CA GLY A 62 0.75 -6.62 -21.06
C GLY A 62 -0.55 -6.72 -20.25
N SER A 63 -0.53 -7.44 -19.13
CA SER A 63 -1.68 -7.62 -18.24
C SER A 63 -1.81 -6.46 -17.24
N PRO A 64 -3.03 -6.06 -16.84
CA PRO A 64 -3.23 -5.07 -15.79
C PRO A 64 -2.61 -5.55 -14.46
N ASP A 65 -1.99 -4.63 -13.72
CA ASP A 65 -1.34 -4.92 -12.44
C ASP A 65 -2.34 -5.53 -11.44
N PRO A 66 -2.22 -6.83 -11.09
CA PRO A 66 -3.21 -7.53 -10.28
C PRO A 66 -3.15 -7.15 -8.80
N LEU A 67 -2.04 -6.55 -8.36
CA LEU A 67 -1.88 -6.05 -7.00
C LEU A 67 -2.35 -4.59 -6.88
N GLY A 68 -2.76 -3.97 -7.99
CA GLY A 68 -3.27 -2.62 -8.02
C GLY A 68 -2.25 -1.56 -7.59
N PHE A 69 -0.94 -1.84 -7.55
CA PHE A 69 0.09 -0.86 -7.20
C PHE A 69 0.16 0.28 -8.21
N ASP A 70 -0.02 0.02 -9.50
CA ASP A 70 -0.09 1.07 -10.51
C ASP A 70 -1.26 2.01 -10.25
N GLU A 71 -2.38 1.46 -9.75
CA GLU A 71 -3.53 2.26 -9.32
C GLU A 71 -3.26 2.93 -7.96
N ALA A 72 -2.64 2.25 -7.00
CA ALA A 72 -2.23 2.80 -5.70
C ALA A 72 -1.33 4.01 -5.90
N HIS A 73 -0.32 3.87 -6.76
CA HIS A 73 0.62 4.92 -7.14
C HIS A 73 -0.10 6.07 -7.85
N ARG A 74 -1.00 5.79 -8.80
CA ARG A 74 -1.83 6.81 -9.45
C ARG A 74 -2.67 7.58 -8.44
N GLN A 75 -3.34 6.88 -7.53
CA GLN A 75 -4.15 7.48 -6.47
C GLN A 75 -3.27 8.28 -5.50
N PHE A 76 -2.09 7.79 -5.16
CA PHE A 76 -1.15 8.49 -4.31
C PHE A 76 -0.69 9.82 -4.95
N ILE A 77 -0.27 9.80 -6.22
CA ILE A 77 0.09 11.02 -6.96
C ILE A 77 -1.09 11.99 -7.03
N LEU A 78 -2.31 11.50 -7.28
CA LEU A 78 -3.51 12.33 -7.28
C LEU A 78 -3.81 12.92 -5.89
N ALA A 79 -3.55 12.17 -4.82
CA ALA A 79 -3.69 12.64 -3.45
C ALA A 79 -2.70 13.77 -3.16
N LEU A 80 -1.43 13.63 -3.56
CA LEU A 80 -0.41 14.68 -3.43
C LEU A 80 -0.77 15.94 -4.21
N GLN A 81 -1.27 15.79 -5.43
CA GLN A 81 -1.72 16.93 -6.24
C GLN A 81 -2.93 17.63 -5.61
N THR A 82 -3.88 16.85 -5.12
CA THR A 82 -5.06 17.36 -4.41
C THR A 82 -4.65 18.07 -3.13
N TYR A 83 -3.71 17.51 -2.37
CA TYR A 83 -3.16 18.11 -1.16
C TYR A 83 -2.56 19.49 -1.45
N LYS A 84 -1.70 19.56 -2.48
CA LYS A 84 -1.07 20.82 -2.89
C LYS A 84 -2.09 21.88 -3.33
N LYS A 85 -3.19 21.47 -3.95
CA LYS A 85 -4.21 22.40 -4.50
C LYS A 85 -5.32 22.76 -3.53
N ARG A 86 -5.72 21.84 -2.64
CA ARG A 86 -6.96 21.90 -1.86
C ARG A 86 -6.77 21.53 -0.38
N GLY A 87 -5.57 21.14 0.04
CA GLY A 87 -5.26 20.78 1.43
C GLY A 87 -5.57 19.32 1.79
N ALA A 88 -5.22 18.95 3.03
CA ALA A 88 -5.23 17.56 3.51
C ALA A 88 -6.62 16.91 3.51
N VAL A 89 -7.64 17.65 3.93
CA VAL A 89 -9.03 17.14 4.01
C VAL A 89 -9.54 16.69 2.64
N ALA A 90 -9.24 17.44 1.58
CA ALA A 90 -9.64 17.10 0.22
C ALA A 90 -8.84 15.91 -0.35
N ALA A 91 -7.58 15.74 0.08
CA ALA A 91 -6.71 14.65 -0.35
C ALA A 91 -7.03 13.32 0.35
N ALA A 92 -7.59 13.38 1.56
CA ALA A 92 -7.89 12.24 2.42
C ALA A 92 -8.61 11.05 1.74
N PRO A 93 -9.71 11.22 0.97
CA PRO A 93 -10.39 10.09 0.35
C PRO A 93 -9.56 9.42 -0.75
N VAL A 94 -8.75 10.20 -1.47
CA VAL A 94 -7.86 9.70 -2.52
C VAL A 94 -6.68 8.96 -1.90
N LEU A 95 -6.12 9.51 -0.81
CA LEU A 95 -5.05 8.88 -0.03
C LEU A 95 -5.52 7.57 0.61
N ALA A 96 -6.74 7.53 1.14
CA ALA A 96 -7.35 6.31 1.69
C ALA A 96 -7.45 5.20 0.62
N LYS A 97 -7.81 5.55 -0.62
CA LYS A 97 -7.85 4.59 -1.73
C LYS A 97 -6.44 4.07 -2.05
N ALA A 98 -5.42 4.93 -2.06
CA ALA A 98 -4.04 4.51 -2.26
C ALA A 98 -3.56 3.54 -1.16
N LEU A 99 -3.83 3.85 0.10
CA LEU A 99 -3.44 3.03 1.27
C LEU A 99 -4.11 1.64 1.28
N ARG A 100 -5.36 1.52 0.81
CA ARG A 100 -6.04 0.22 0.69
C ARG A 100 -5.41 -0.69 -0.37
N LEU A 101 -4.90 -0.08 -1.44
CA LEU A 101 -4.26 -0.79 -2.53
C LEU A 101 -2.79 -1.09 -2.23
N ASP A 102 -2.11 -0.19 -1.49
CA ASP A 102 -0.74 -0.37 -1.04
C ASP A 102 -0.59 0.02 0.44
N PRO A 103 -0.72 -0.98 1.36
CA PRO A 103 -0.56 -0.75 2.79
C PRO A 103 0.86 -0.30 3.20
N THR A 104 1.87 -0.45 2.35
CA THR A 104 3.23 0.02 2.70
C THR A 104 3.34 1.53 2.73
N LEU A 105 2.42 2.24 2.08
CA LEU A 105 2.31 3.69 2.18
C LEU A 105 2.00 4.14 3.62
N GLU A 106 1.53 3.26 4.51
CA GLU A 106 1.39 3.58 5.94
C GLU A 106 2.73 3.92 6.61
N GLU A 107 3.86 3.45 6.08
CA GLU A 107 5.19 3.73 6.62
C GLU A 107 5.79 5.03 6.11
N ASP A 108 5.26 5.59 5.02
CA ASP A 108 5.74 6.82 4.42
C ASP A 108 5.42 8.05 5.30
N GLU A 109 6.44 8.86 5.57
CA GLU A 109 6.35 10.02 6.46
C GLU A 109 5.38 11.08 5.94
N LEU A 110 5.40 11.34 4.62
CA LEU A 110 4.52 12.29 3.99
C LEU A 110 3.07 11.84 4.06
N THR A 111 2.82 10.56 3.83
CA THR A 111 1.50 9.92 3.95
C THR A 111 0.94 10.07 5.36
N ARG A 112 1.77 9.75 6.38
CA ARG A 112 1.43 9.94 7.80
C ARG A 112 1.09 11.38 8.14
N ARG A 113 1.85 12.34 7.62
CA ARG A 113 1.62 13.76 7.84
C ARG A 113 0.32 14.24 7.21
N ILE A 114 0.07 13.90 5.95
CA ILE A 114 -1.18 14.27 5.26
C ILE A 114 -2.38 13.65 5.97
N ALA A 115 -2.25 12.39 6.42
CA ALA A 115 -3.29 11.73 7.18
C ALA A 115 -3.56 12.44 8.53
N ALA A 116 -2.52 12.79 9.28
CA ALA A 116 -2.64 13.51 10.55
C ALA A 116 -3.27 14.89 10.37
N GLU A 117 -2.84 15.64 9.36
CA GLU A 117 -3.37 16.97 9.05
C GLU A 117 -4.83 16.89 8.59
N ALA A 118 -5.18 15.86 7.81
CA ALA A 118 -6.55 15.61 7.44
C ALA A 118 -7.38 15.29 8.67
N THR A 119 -7.00 14.28 9.45
CA THR A 119 -7.85 13.70 10.50
C THR A 119 -7.78 14.41 11.85
N GLY A 120 -6.78 15.27 12.09
CA GLY A 120 -6.48 15.83 13.41
C GLY A 120 -5.96 14.80 14.43
N LEU A 121 -5.71 13.56 14.02
CA LEU A 121 -5.20 12.47 14.87
C LEU A 121 -3.67 12.39 14.81
N PRO A 122 -3.03 11.70 15.77
CA PRO A 122 -1.62 11.34 15.66
C PRO A 122 -1.35 10.54 14.38
N ALA A 123 -0.19 10.77 13.75
CA ALA A 123 0.23 10.17 12.48
C ALA A 123 -0.04 8.66 12.33
N ALA A 124 0.23 7.86 13.37
CA ALA A 124 0.05 6.41 13.34
C ALA A 124 -1.43 5.97 13.39
N GLU A 125 -2.29 6.76 14.04
CA GLU A 125 -3.73 6.51 14.12
C GLU A 125 -4.45 7.06 12.88
N ALA A 126 -3.95 8.16 12.35
CA ALA A 126 -4.52 8.86 11.21
C ALA A 126 -4.55 8.01 9.93
N THR A 127 -3.46 7.31 9.61
CA THR A 127 -3.39 6.44 8.41
C THR A 127 -4.38 5.29 8.52
N ARG A 128 -4.46 4.65 9.69
CA ARG A 128 -5.45 3.62 9.99
C ARG A 128 -6.87 4.15 9.87
N ALA A 129 -7.14 5.32 10.43
CA ALA A 129 -8.46 5.96 10.34
C ALA A 129 -8.86 6.23 8.87
N LEU A 130 -7.91 6.64 8.01
CA LEU A 130 -8.16 6.81 6.58
C LEU A 130 -8.46 5.48 5.86
N ILE A 131 -7.72 4.41 6.15
CA ILE A 131 -7.96 3.09 5.54
C ILE A 131 -9.37 2.59 5.85
N TYR A 132 -9.83 2.74 7.09
CA TYR A 132 -11.17 2.36 7.53
C TYR A 132 -12.20 3.49 7.37
N ALA A 133 -11.90 4.56 6.64
CA ALA A 133 -12.76 5.74 6.57
C ALA A 133 -14.18 5.49 6.02
N ASP A 134 -14.39 4.43 5.23
CA ASP A 134 -15.75 4.02 4.82
C ASP A 134 -16.64 3.63 6.02
N GLN A 135 -16.02 3.11 7.11
CA GLN A 135 -16.68 2.89 8.40
C GLN A 135 -16.79 4.18 9.23
N TYR A 136 -15.83 5.10 9.12
CA TYR A 136 -15.86 6.40 9.82
C TYR A 136 -16.68 7.49 9.11
N GLY A 137 -17.11 7.29 7.87
CA GLY A 137 -18.06 8.17 7.17
C GLY A 137 -19.41 8.27 7.88
N GLN A 138 -19.73 7.31 8.76
CA GLN A 138 -20.87 7.38 9.69
C GLN A 138 -20.55 8.05 11.04
N MET A 139 -19.27 8.17 11.42
CA MET A 139 -18.82 8.74 12.71
C MET A 139 -18.29 10.17 12.62
N LEU A 140 -17.95 10.67 11.43
CA LEU A 140 -17.33 11.98 11.23
C LEU A 140 -18.09 12.76 10.16
N ARG A 141 -18.78 13.83 10.56
CA ARG A 141 -19.30 14.82 9.62
C ARG A 141 -18.18 15.78 9.21
N PRO A 142 -18.09 16.15 7.92
CA PRO A 142 -17.22 17.24 7.52
C PRO A 142 -17.75 18.54 8.11
N ASP A 143 -17.03 19.12 9.07
CA ASP A 143 -17.18 20.51 9.47
C ASP A 143 -16.09 21.37 8.80
N ARG A 144 -16.26 22.70 8.83
CA ARG A 144 -15.38 23.65 8.13
C ARG A 144 -13.96 23.75 8.73
N GLY A 145 -13.59 22.93 9.72
CA GLY A 145 -12.33 23.00 10.47
C GLY A 145 -11.60 21.67 10.68
N GLY A 146 -12.09 20.54 10.13
CA GLY A 146 -11.40 19.24 10.17
C GLY A 146 -12.24 18.10 10.75
N TRP A 147 -11.64 16.92 10.85
CA TRP A 147 -12.32 15.71 11.33
C TRP A 147 -12.11 15.60 12.84
N ARG A 148 -13.17 15.54 13.66
CA ARG A 148 -13.03 15.36 15.12
C ARG A 148 -13.73 14.08 15.57
N PRO A 149 -13.04 13.17 16.28
CA PRO A 149 -13.67 11.95 16.80
C PRO A 149 -14.83 12.30 17.72
N GLN A 150 -16.00 11.72 17.46
CA GLN A 150 -17.19 11.89 18.29
C GLN A 150 -17.06 10.99 19.52
N VAL A 151 -16.29 11.44 20.52
CA VAL A 151 -16.29 10.78 21.82
C VAL A 151 -17.70 10.96 22.41
N ARG A 152 -18.53 9.91 22.35
CA ARG A 152 -19.77 9.86 23.13
C ARG A 152 -19.37 9.95 24.60
N ARG A 153 -19.47 11.15 25.19
CA ARG A 153 -19.60 11.27 26.65
C ARG A 153 -20.90 10.57 27.00
N GLN A 154 -20.80 9.37 27.54
CA GLN A 154 -21.92 8.77 28.26
C GLN A 154 -22.20 9.69 29.46
N PRO A 155 -23.41 10.25 29.61
CA PRO A 155 -23.79 10.82 30.89
C PRO A 155 -23.87 9.68 31.91
N TYR A 156 -23.39 9.99 33.12
CA TYR A 156 -23.38 9.11 34.30
C TYR A 156 -24.76 8.53 34.62
#